data_AF-A0A1Y3ASM1-F1
#
_entry.id   AF-A0A1Y3ASM1-F1
#
_cell.length_a   1.000
_cell.length_b   1.000
_cell.length_c   1.000
_cell.angle_alpha   90.00
_cell.angle_beta   90.00
_cell.angle_gamma   90.00
#
_symmetry.space_group_name_H-M   'P 1'
#
loop_
_entity.id
_entity.type
_entity.pdbx_description
1 polymer ?
#
loop_
_entity_poly.entity_id
_entity_poly.type
_entity_poly.pdbx_seq_one_letter_code
_entity_poly.pdbx_strand_id
1 'polypeptide(L)' 'MIEPGMINNYDYQELRKILINWINDELSDHRIIVKDLTEDLYDGQILGKLVEKLSGQKLAIV' A
#
# COMPACT_ATOMS: atom_id res chain seq x y z
N MET A 1 2.72 -7.97 -14.95
CA MET A 1 1.67 -7.19 -15.65
C MET A 1 0.34 -7.86 -15.36
N ILE A 2 -0.63 -7.11 -14.85
CA ILE A 2 -1.99 -7.61 -14.63
C ILE A 2 -2.68 -7.78 -15.98
N GLU A 3 -3.44 -8.86 -16.17
CA GLU A 3 -4.16 -9.08 -17.42
C GLU A 3 -5.09 -7.90 -17.73
N PRO A 4 -5.11 -7.39 -18.98
CA PRO A 4 -5.83 -6.16 -19.32
C PRO A 4 -7.34 -6.21 -19.04
N GLY A 5 -7.94 -7.42 -19.01
CA GLY A 5 -9.35 -7.60 -18.62
C GLY A 5 -9.62 -7.48 -17.12
N MET A 6 -8.61 -7.70 -16.27
CA MET A 6 -8.74 -7.68 -14.81
C MET A 6 -8.71 -6.26 -14.23
N ILE A 7 -8.12 -5.30 -14.93
CA ILE A 7 -8.07 -3.89 -14.50
C ILE A 7 -9.48 -3.27 -14.44
N ASN A 8 -10.38 -3.73 -15.31
CA ASN A 8 -11.79 -3.30 -15.35
C ASN A 8 -12.73 -4.19 -14.52
N ASN A 9 -12.20 -5.25 -13.90
CA ASN A 9 -13.00 -6.09 -13.02
C ASN A 9 -13.39 -5.31 -11.75
N TYR A 10 -14.67 -5.37 -11.39
CA TYR A 10 -15.22 -4.66 -10.23
C TYR A 10 -14.53 -5.08 -8.93
N ASP A 11 -14.35 -6.38 -8.71
CA ASP A 11 -13.73 -6.94 -7.51
C ASP A 11 -12.27 -6.47 -7.40
N TYR A 12 -11.55 -6.39 -8.52
CA TYR A 12 -10.18 -5.86 -8.54
C TYR A 12 -10.13 -4.38 -8.15
N GLN A 13 -11.02 -3.55 -8.70
CA GLN A 13 -11.07 -2.13 -8.35
C GLN A 13 -11.52 -1.89 -6.91
N GLU A 14 -12.44 -2.71 -6.41
CA GLU A 14 -12.89 -2.68 -5.03
C GLU A 14 -11.75 -3.06 -4.08
N LEU A 15 -11.09 -4.20 -4.32
CA LEU A 15 -9.94 -4.64 -3.55
C LEU A 15 -8.85 -3.56 -3.51
N ARG A 16 -8.56 -2.95 -4.66
CA ARG A 16 -7.60 -1.86 -4.76
C ARG A 16 -7.97 -0.68 -3.87
N LYS A 17 -9.24 -0.27 -3.84
CA LYS A 17 -9.72 0.80 -2.94
C LYS A 17 -9.63 0.41 -1.48
N ILE A 18 -10.01 -0.81 -1.13
CA ILE A 18 -9.92 -1.33 0.25
C ILE A 18 -8.47 -1.30 0.73
N LEU A 19 -7.54 -1.78 -0.09
CA LEU A 19 -6.12 -1.77 0.23
C LEU A 19 -5.56 -0.35 0.40
N ILE A 20 -5.91 0.58 -0.50
CA ILE A 20 -5.49 1.99 -0.38
C ILE A 20 -6.01 2.59 0.93
N ASN A 21 -7.30 2.38 1.23
CA ASN A 21 -7.90 2.91 2.45
C ASN A 21 -7.25 2.32 3.70
N TRP A 22 -7.00 1.02 3.72
CA TRP A 22 -6.35 0.36 4.86
C TRP A 22 -4.91 0.86 5.06
N ILE A 23 -4.10 0.93 4.00
CA ILE A 23 -2.72 1.43 4.11
C ILE A 23 -2.70 2.90 4.59
N ASN A 24 -3.63 3.72 4.12
CA ASN A 24 -3.77 5.10 4.55
C ASN A 24 -4.12 5.23 6.03
N ASP A 25 -4.99 4.36 6.55
CA ASP A 25 -5.36 4.32 7.96
C ASP A 25 -4.16 3.92 8.83
N GLU A 26 -3.48 2.83 8.48
CA GLU A 26 -2.31 2.32 9.21
C GLU A 26 -1.14 3.33 9.25
N LEU A 27 -0.94 4.08 8.15
CA LEU A 27 0.14 5.04 8.01
C LEU A 27 -0.28 6.50 8.26
N SER A 28 -1.51 6.73 8.73
CA SER A 28 -2.04 8.07 9.01
C SER A 28 -1.17 8.83 10.03
N ASP A 29 -0.69 8.14 11.07
CA ASP A 29 0.25 8.67 12.08
C ASP A 29 1.55 9.22 11.47
N HIS A 30 1.97 8.63 10.35
CA HIS A 30 3.20 8.99 9.63
C HIS A 30 2.96 10.09 8.58
N ARG A 31 1.72 10.61 8.46
CA ARG A 31 1.29 11.58 7.44
C ARG A 31 1.55 11.11 6.01
N ILE A 32 1.49 9.79 5.79
CA ILE A 32 1.63 9.19 4.47
C ILE A 32 0.24 9.04 3.86
N ILE A 33 0.11 9.37 2.57
CA ILE A 33 -1.13 9.24 1.81
C ILE A 33 -0.82 8.53 0.49
N VAL A 34 -1.30 7.30 0.37
CA VAL A 34 -1.31 6.47 -0.83
C VAL A 34 -2.54 6.79 -1.68
N LYS A 35 -2.33 6.97 -2.97
CA LYS A 35 -3.35 7.21 -4.01
C LYS A 35 -3.31 6.14 -5.10
N ASP A 36 -2.14 5.59 -5.38
CA ASP A 36 -1.93 4.57 -6.39
C ASP A 36 -0.98 3.48 -5.88
N LEU A 37 -1.49 2.27 -5.64
CA LEU A 37 -0.67 1.16 -5.13
C LEU A 37 0.53 0.82 -6.03
N THR A 38 0.43 1.01 -7.34
CA THR A 38 1.50 0.62 -8.27
C THR A 38 2.63 1.64 -8.23
N GLU A 39 2.30 2.93 -8.20
CA GLU A 39 3.28 4.01 -8.21
C GLU A 39 3.83 4.26 -6.80
N ASP A 40 2.96 4.39 -5.80
CA ASP A 40 3.36 4.78 -4.44
C ASP A 40 4.13 3.68 -3.70
N LEU A 41 3.92 2.40 -4.05
CA LEU A 41 4.67 1.28 -3.49
C LEU A 41 5.89 0.89 -4.34
N TYR A 42 6.13 1.57 -5.47
CA TYR A 42 7.14 1.17 -6.46
C TYR A 42 8.56 1.18 -5.89
N ASP A 43 8.90 2.20 -5.11
CA ASP A 43 10.23 2.37 -4.52
C ASP A 43 10.44 1.58 -3.22
N GLY A 44 9.40 0.93 -2.71
CA GLY A 44 9.40 0.13 -1.49
C GLY A 44 9.48 0.93 -0.17
N GLN A 45 9.55 2.27 -0.19
CA GLN A 45 9.66 3.06 1.05
C GLN A 45 8.39 2.95 1.91
N ILE A 46 7.22 3.07 1.28
CA ILE A 46 5.93 2.96 1.96
C ILE A 46 5.74 1.54 2.52
N LEU A 47 6.15 0.52 1.76
CA LEU A 47 6.15 -0.87 2.24
C LEU A 47 7.03 -1.04 3.48
N GLY A 48 8.22 -0.43 3.49
CA GLY A 48 9.10 -0.42 4.66
C GLY A 48 8.39 0.15 5.89
N LYS A 49 7.78 1.34 5.76
CA LYS A 49 7.04 1.99 6.86
C LYS A 49 5.85 1.17 7.34
N LEU A 50 5.12 0.55 6.41
CA LEU A 50 4.01 -0.33 6.71
C LEU A 50 4.48 -1.54 7.53
N VAL A 51 5.57 -2.19 7.14
CA VAL A 51 6.15 -3.32 7.89
C VAL A 51 6.62 -2.87 9.27
N GLU A 52 7.25 -1.70 9.40
CA GLU A 52 7.64 -1.14 10.70
C GLU A 52 6.44 -0.94 11.64
N LYS A 53 5.36 -0.35 11.10
CA LYS A 53 4.12 -0.11 11.85
C LYS A 53 3.47 -1.42 12.28
N LEU A 54 3.32 -2.39 11.37
CA LEU A 54 2.63 -3.65 11.63
C LEU A 54 3.41 -4.60 12.53
N SER A 55 4.75 -4.61 12.42
CA SER A 55 5.61 -5.43 13.28
C SER A 55 5.82 -4.82 14.68
N GLY A 56 5.52 -3.53 14.84
CA GLY A 56 5.87 -2.77 16.05
C GLY A 56 7.38 -2.65 16.27
N GLN A 57 8.19 -2.99 15.27
CA GLN A 57 9.64 -2.97 15.32
C GLN A 57 10.16 -2.01 14.26
N LYS A 58 11.19 -1.23 14.59
CA LYS A 58 11.90 -0.49 13.56
C LYS A 58 12.64 -1.48 12.66
N LEU A 59 12.51 -1.32 11.35
CA LEU A 59 13.29 -2.09 10.40
C LEU A 59 14.73 -1.59 10.54
N ALA A 60 15.53 -2.30 11.31
CA ALA A 60 16.97 -2.10 11.29
C ALA A 60 17.46 -2.58 9.92
N ILE A 61 17.63 -1.66 8.98
CA ILE A 61 18.44 -1.91 7.79
C ILE A 61 19.86 -2.15 8.33
N VAL A 62 20.31 -3.40 8.33
CA VAL A 62 21.72 -3.75 8.54
C VAL A 62 22.45 -3.64 7.21
#